data_AF-A0A269PJ55-F1
#
_entry.id   AF-A0A269PJ55-F1
#
_cell.length_a   1.000
_cell.length_b   1.000
_cell.length_c   1.000
_cell.angle_alpha   90.00
_cell.angle_beta   90.00
_cell.angle_gamma   90.00
#
_symmetry.space_group_name_H-M   'P 1'
#
loop_
_entity.id
_entity.type
_entity.pdbx_description
1 polymer ?
#
loop_
_entity_poly.entity_id
_entity_poly.type
_entity_poly.pdbx_seq_one_letter_code
_entity_poly.pdbx_strand_id
1 'polypeptide(L)'
;MYESLILLYESTFLASLNAEAFTLGALLSVIFTFAILYSSYLMIFKKESASHFITISFIGIYFLICSFITDHAVKLSQIIHIGDLRFIYLVFAVLNFLVGKLLYILHNLFCGFKSDLLHSSIDVLNLMAIFHLFIWLKVFVFDLGVEAPLLNVLYSFSIMYLSVALAITLLFPSILNTRLKILVNPMPNLVNMR
;
A
#
# COMPACT_ATOMS: atom_id res chain seq x y z
N MET A 1 -16.69 -15.84 17.06
CA MET A 1 -16.56 -15.02 15.83
C MET A 1 -15.41 -14.01 15.92
N TYR A 2 -15.30 -13.27 17.03
CA TYR A 2 -14.16 -12.38 17.30
C TYR A 2 -12.83 -13.14 17.48
N GLU A 3 -12.81 -14.18 18.32
CA GLU A 3 -11.63 -15.03 18.53
C GLU A 3 -11.16 -15.73 17.25
N SER A 4 -12.09 -16.15 16.39
CA SER A 4 -11.77 -16.76 15.10
C SER A 4 -11.11 -15.78 14.11
N LEU A 5 -11.43 -14.48 14.18
CA LEU A 5 -10.76 -13.45 13.37
C LEU A 5 -9.36 -13.14 13.92
N ILE A 6 -9.18 -13.17 15.25
CA ILE A 6 -7.86 -13.05 15.89
C ILE A 6 -6.99 -14.25 15.51
N LEU A 7 -7.49 -15.48 15.62
CA LEU A 7 -6.75 -16.68 15.23
C LEU A 7 -6.39 -16.68 13.75
N LEU A 8 -7.28 -16.22 12.87
CA LEU A 8 -6.97 -16.06 11.45
C LEU A 8 -5.87 -15.01 11.25
N TYR A 9 -5.97 -13.86 11.91
CA TYR A 9 -4.93 -12.81 11.91
C TYR A 9 -3.60 -13.36 12.43
N GLU A 10 -3.60 -14.09 13.53
CA GLU A 10 -2.40 -14.72 14.07
C GLU A 10 -1.79 -15.71 13.07
N SER A 11 -2.60 -16.57 12.44
CA SER A 11 -2.11 -17.54 11.45
C SER A 11 -1.66 -16.94 10.11
N THR A 12 -2.12 -15.74 9.74
CA THR A 12 -1.84 -15.09 8.45
C THR A 12 -0.91 -13.87 8.54
N PHE A 13 -0.84 -13.24 9.71
CA PHE A 13 -0.12 -11.98 9.97
C PHE A 13 0.94 -12.08 11.08
N LEU A 14 0.98 -13.13 11.93
CA LEU A 14 2.16 -13.37 12.77
C LEU A 14 3.19 -14.14 11.93
N ALA A 15 4.41 -13.65 11.72
CA ALA A 15 5.38 -13.46 12.81
C ALA A 15 5.27 -14.57 13.87
N SER A 16 5.05 -15.83 13.47
CA SER A 16 5.37 -16.93 14.37
C SER A 16 6.84 -16.74 14.78
N LEU A 17 7.10 -16.77 16.09
CA LEU A 17 8.44 -16.71 16.67
C LEU A 17 9.42 -17.74 16.07
N ASN A 18 8.92 -18.69 15.26
CA ASN A 18 9.69 -19.74 14.58
C ASN A 18 9.44 -19.84 13.06
N ALA A 19 8.86 -18.84 12.38
CA ALA A 19 8.33 -19.09 11.03
C ALA A 19 9.33 -18.83 9.88
N GLU A 20 9.78 -19.92 9.27
CA GLU A 20 10.18 -20.06 7.86
C GLU A 20 9.01 -19.76 6.87
N ALA A 21 8.05 -18.92 7.24
CA ALA A 21 6.85 -18.65 6.44
C ALA A 21 7.06 -17.46 5.51
N PHE A 22 6.70 -17.66 4.24
CA PHE A 22 6.67 -16.64 3.20
C PHE A 22 5.75 -15.48 3.65
N THR A 23 6.33 -14.31 3.99
CA THR A 23 5.54 -13.18 4.49
C THR A 23 4.67 -12.59 3.37
N LEU A 24 3.49 -12.09 3.72
CA LEU A 24 2.60 -11.42 2.75
C LEU A 24 3.29 -10.23 2.05
N GLY A 25 4.23 -9.57 2.74
CA GLY A 25 5.09 -8.53 2.15
C GLY A 25 5.99 -9.06 1.03
N ALA A 26 6.55 -10.27 1.19
CA ALA A 26 7.32 -10.92 0.13
C ALA A 26 6.44 -11.23 -1.10
N LEU A 27 5.21 -11.70 -0.89
CA LEU A 27 4.26 -11.92 -1.99
C LEU A 27 3.93 -10.62 -2.73
N LEU A 28 3.60 -9.55 -2.02
CA LEU A 28 3.36 -8.24 -2.62
C LEU A 28 4.60 -7.73 -3.38
N SER A 29 5.80 -7.94 -2.83
CA SER A 29 7.06 -7.57 -3.50
C SER A 29 7.24 -8.28 -4.84
N VAL A 30 6.92 -9.58 -4.92
CA VAL A 30 6.95 -10.32 -6.19
C VAL A 30 5.94 -9.73 -7.17
N ILE A 31 4.72 -9.44 -6.72
CA ILE A 31 3.66 -8.87 -7.57
C ILE A 31 4.08 -7.49 -8.11
N PHE A 32 4.60 -6.59 -7.27
CA PHE A 32 5.05 -5.28 -7.70
C PHE A 32 6.27 -5.36 -8.63
N THR A 33 7.20 -6.28 -8.38
CA THR A 33 8.32 -6.55 -9.29
C THR A 33 7.82 -6.98 -10.66
N PHE A 34 6.87 -7.93 -10.69
CA PHE A 34 6.25 -8.38 -11.93
C PHE A 34 5.53 -7.23 -12.65
N ALA A 35 4.79 -6.37 -11.93
CA ALA A 35 4.11 -5.22 -12.50
C ALA A 35 5.09 -4.23 -13.17
N ILE A 36 6.24 -3.95 -12.54
CA ILE A 36 7.29 -3.10 -13.11
C ILE A 36 7.85 -3.72 -14.40
N LEU A 37 8.20 -5.01 -14.37
CA LEU A 37 8.76 -5.71 -15.53
C LEU A 37 7.75 -5.76 -16.68
N TYR A 38 6.49 -6.07 -16.37
CA TYR A 38 5.42 -6.12 -17.36
C TYR A 38 5.15 -4.74 -17.98
N SER A 39 5.10 -3.69 -17.16
CA SER A 39 4.93 -2.32 -17.64
C SER A 39 6.11 -1.85 -18.49
N SER A 40 7.34 -2.23 -18.13
CA SER A 40 8.54 -1.96 -18.95
C SER A 40 8.44 -2.65 -20.32
N TYR A 41 8.00 -3.91 -20.34
CA TYR A 41 7.76 -4.65 -21.58
C TYR A 41 6.69 -3.97 -22.46
N LEU A 42 5.56 -3.56 -21.87
CA LEU A 42 4.49 -2.88 -22.60
C LEU A 42 4.93 -1.51 -23.15
N MET A 43 5.71 -0.75 -22.38
CA MET A 43 6.25 0.54 -22.83
C MET A 43 7.17 0.37 -24.05
N ILE A 44 8.11 -0.58 -23.99
CA ILE A 44 9.11 -0.78 -25.05
C ILE A 44 8.49 -1.40 -26.31
N PHE A 45 7.67 -2.44 -26.16
CA PHE A 45 7.22 -3.25 -27.29
C PHE A 45 5.78 -2.98 -27.74
N LYS A 46 4.91 -2.46 -26.87
CA LYS A 46 3.48 -2.23 -27.15
C LYS A 46 3.11 -0.75 -27.20
N LYS A 47 4.06 0.17 -27.05
CA LYS A 47 3.85 1.64 -27.06
C LYS A 47 2.77 2.07 -26.07
N GLU A 48 2.77 1.47 -24.88
CA GLU A 48 1.87 1.92 -23.81
C GLU A 48 2.15 3.38 -23.44
N SER A 49 1.16 4.07 -22.86
CA SER A 49 1.34 5.45 -22.44
C SER A 49 2.44 5.58 -21.38
N ALA A 50 3.31 6.59 -21.53
CA ALA A 50 4.33 6.91 -20.54
C ALA A 50 3.74 7.17 -19.14
N SER A 51 2.51 7.69 -19.09
CA SER A 51 1.78 7.93 -17.84
C SER A 51 1.54 6.63 -17.07
N HIS A 52 1.10 5.55 -17.73
CA HIS A 52 0.96 4.25 -17.06
C HIS A 52 2.30 3.71 -16.60
N PHE A 53 3.31 3.75 -17.46
CA PHE A 53 4.65 3.26 -17.12
C PHE A 53 5.25 3.97 -15.90
N ILE A 54 5.19 5.30 -15.86
CA ILE A 54 5.72 6.08 -14.72
C ILE A 54 4.93 5.76 -13.45
N THR A 55 3.60 5.64 -13.54
CA THR A 55 2.76 5.31 -12.38
C THR A 55 3.13 3.94 -11.81
N ILE A 56 3.12 2.90 -12.65
CA ILE A 56 3.39 1.53 -12.23
C ILE A 56 4.82 1.40 -11.69
N SER A 57 5.81 1.97 -12.40
CA SER A 57 7.21 1.88 -11.98
C SER A 57 7.47 2.59 -10.66
N PHE A 58 6.98 3.82 -10.52
CA PHE A 58 7.23 4.63 -9.32
C PHE A 58 6.56 4.04 -8.09
N ILE A 59 5.30 3.62 -8.21
CA ILE A 59 4.57 2.98 -7.10
C ILE A 59 5.17 1.61 -6.79
N GLY A 60 5.50 0.81 -7.81
CA GLY A 60 6.13 -0.49 -7.60
C GLY A 60 7.43 -0.37 -6.80
N ILE A 61 8.31 0.57 -7.17
CA ILE A 61 9.56 0.83 -6.43
C ILE A 61 9.25 1.27 -4.99
N TYR A 62 8.29 2.17 -4.80
CA TYR A 62 7.88 2.61 -3.47
C TYR A 62 7.41 1.45 -2.57
N PHE A 63 6.58 0.55 -3.09
CA PHE A 63 6.09 -0.59 -2.31
C PHE A 63 7.18 -1.63 -2.04
N LEU A 64 8.14 -1.82 -2.95
CA LEU A 64 9.33 -2.65 -2.68
C LEU A 64 10.16 -2.08 -1.52
N ILE A 65 10.35 -0.75 -1.48
CA ILE A 65 11.03 -0.07 -0.37
C ILE A 65 10.24 -0.25 0.93
N CYS A 66 8.90 -0.09 0.90
CA CYS A 66 8.06 -0.28 2.08
C CYS A 66 8.12 -1.71 2.61
N SER A 67 8.12 -2.71 1.72
CA SER A 67 8.25 -4.12 2.12
C SER A 67 9.60 -4.37 2.79
N PHE A 68 10.68 -3.81 2.24
CA PHE A 68 12.01 -3.90 2.83
C PHE A 68 12.09 -3.24 4.23
N ILE A 69 11.53 -2.03 4.38
CA ILE A 69 11.46 -1.31 5.65
C ILE A 69 10.64 -2.11 6.67
N THR A 70 9.50 -2.66 6.26
CA THR A 70 8.62 -3.45 7.14
C THR A 70 9.32 -4.71 7.62
N ASP A 71 9.99 -5.45 6.74
CA ASP A 71 10.75 -6.65 7.11
C ASP A 71 11.89 -6.31 8.09
N HIS A 72 12.62 -5.22 7.85
CA HIS A 72 13.66 -4.75 8.77
C HIS A 72 13.10 -4.31 10.11
N ALA A 73 11.96 -3.61 10.12
CA ALA A 73 11.31 -3.19 11.34
C ALA A 73 10.84 -4.38 12.18
N VAL A 74 10.24 -5.41 11.55
CA VAL A 74 9.84 -6.64 12.26
C VAL A 74 11.05 -7.31 12.90
N LYS A 75 12.17 -7.45 12.17
CA LYS A 75 13.42 -8.00 12.73
C LYS A 75 13.96 -7.16 13.88
N LEU A 76 13.95 -5.84 13.74
CA LEU A 76 14.42 -4.91 14.78
C LEU A 76 13.53 -4.96 16.04
N SER A 77 12.23 -5.18 15.88
CA SER A 77 11.28 -5.31 16.99
C SER A 77 11.54 -6.51 17.91
N GLN A 78 12.29 -7.50 17.42
CA GLN A 78 12.73 -8.64 18.22
C GLN A 78 13.94 -8.30 19.12
N ILE A 79 14.63 -7.18 18.84
CA ILE A 79 15.89 -6.80 19.47
C ILE A 79 15.72 -5.53 20.35
N ILE A 80 14.86 -4.59 19.94
CA ILE A 80 14.67 -3.27 20.57
C ILE A 80 13.30 -3.18 21.27
N HIS A 81 13.19 -2.35 22.30
CA HIS A 81 11.91 -2.04 22.96
C HIS A 81 10.84 -1.50 21.99
N ILE A 82 9.60 -1.95 22.20
CA ILE A 82 8.41 -1.70 21.36
C ILE A 82 8.11 -0.20 21.14
N GLY A 83 8.56 0.66 22.05
CA GLY A 83 8.31 2.11 22.04
C GLY A 83 8.79 2.83 20.77
N ASP A 84 9.96 2.47 20.25
CA ASP A 84 10.60 3.15 19.12
C ASP A 84 9.97 2.77 17.77
N LEU A 85 9.38 1.57 17.69
CA LEU A 85 8.72 1.09 16.47
C LEU A 85 7.41 1.80 16.17
N ARG A 86 6.78 2.47 17.14
CA ARG A 86 5.51 3.18 16.94
C ARG A 86 5.62 4.29 15.89
N PHE A 87 6.80 4.92 15.78
CA PHE A 87 7.04 5.98 14.80
C PHE A 87 6.99 5.48 13.35
N ILE A 88 7.10 4.18 13.11
CA ILE A 88 7.06 3.64 11.74
C ILE A 88 5.73 3.93 11.04
N TYR A 89 4.63 3.95 11.79
CA TYR A 89 3.32 4.29 11.24
C TYR A 89 3.27 5.76 10.78
N LEU A 90 3.87 6.68 11.54
CA LEU A 90 3.98 8.07 11.12
C LEU A 90 4.86 8.22 9.87
N VAL A 91 5.99 7.50 9.84
CA VAL A 91 6.88 7.48 8.66
C VAL A 91 6.12 7.00 7.43
N PHE A 92 5.38 5.89 7.52
CA PHE A 92 4.56 5.41 6.40
C PHE A 92 3.45 6.39 6.02
N ALA A 93 2.81 7.06 6.97
CA ALA A 93 1.81 8.09 6.67
C ALA A 93 2.41 9.23 5.84
N VAL A 94 3.56 9.74 6.26
CA VAL A 94 4.27 10.83 5.57
C VAL A 94 4.78 10.37 4.20
N LEU A 95 5.38 9.18 4.11
CA LEU A 95 5.88 8.64 2.85
C LEU A 95 4.77 8.45 1.81
N ASN A 96 3.62 7.88 2.18
CA ASN A 96 2.50 7.71 1.26
C ASN A 96 2.03 9.05 0.67
N PHE A 97 1.93 10.10 1.51
CA PHE A 97 1.57 11.44 1.04
C PHE A 97 2.63 12.06 0.12
N LEU A 98 3.92 11.96 0.51
CA LEU A 98 5.02 12.50 -0.29
C LEU A 98 5.15 11.78 -1.63
N VAL A 99 4.98 10.47 -1.66
CA VAL A 99 5.04 9.65 -2.88
C VAL A 99 3.92 10.04 -3.84
N GLY A 100 2.69 10.22 -3.35
CA GLY A 100 1.58 10.71 -4.18
C GLY A 100 1.89 12.08 -4.80
N LYS A 101 2.45 13.00 -4.01
CA LYS A 101 2.85 14.34 -4.48
C LYS A 101 3.99 14.29 -5.50
N LEU A 102 5.03 13.50 -5.24
CA LEU A 102 6.16 13.32 -6.15
C LEU A 102 5.72 12.69 -7.46
N LEU A 103 4.86 11.67 -7.41
CA LEU A 103 4.29 11.04 -8.59
C LEU A 103 3.52 12.06 -9.45
N TYR A 104 2.69 12.90 -8.83
CA TYR A 104 1.98 13.96 -9.53
C TYR A 104 2.94 14.96 -10.21
N ILE A 105 4.03 15.34 -9.54
CA ILE A 105 5.06 16.21 -10.12
C ILE A 105 5.74 15.54 -11.33
N LEU A 106 6.13 14.27 -11.20
CA LEU A 106 6.75 13.51 -12.29
C LEU A 106 5.83 13.42 -13.51
N HIS A 107 4.54 13.20 -13.32
CA HIS A 107 3.58 13.19 -14.43
C HIS A 107 3.46 14.53 -15.15
N ASN A 108 3.43 15.64 -14.40
CA ASN A 108 3.38 16.96 -15.03
C ASN A 108 4.65 17.28 -15.82
N LEU A 109 5.81 16.81 -15.35
CA LEU A 109 7.10 17.02 -16.03
C LEU A 109 7.24 16.17 -17.29
N PHE A 110 6.83 14.90 -17.25
CA PHE A 110 7.16 13.92 -18.31
C PHE A 110 5.98 13.53 -19.21
N CYS A 111 4.73 13.68 -18.78
CA CYS A 111 3.57 13.18 -19.52
C CYS A 111 2.62 14.28 -20.00
N GLY A 112 2.51 15.41 -19.29
CA GLY A 112 1.62 16.52 -19.65
C GLY A 112 0.12 16.23 -19.56
N PHE A 113 -0.29 14.95 -19.48
CA PHE A 113 -1.68 14.52 -19.27
C PHE A 113 -1.80 13.62 -18.03
N LYS A 114 -2.96 13.65 -17.38
CA LYS A 114 -3.26 12.86 -16.19
C LYS A 114 -4.07 11.62 -16.59
N SER A 115 -3.60 10.43 -16.19
CA SER A 115 -4.33 9.17 -16.40
C SER A 115 -5.23 8.84 -15.22
N ASP A 116 -6.29 8.05 -15.46
CA ASP A 116 -7.14 7.53 -14.38
C ASP A 116 -6.34 6.66 -13.40
N LEU A 117 -5.31 5.97 -13.91
CA LEU A 117 -4.39 5.17 -13.09
C LEU A 117 -3.61 6.03 -12.09
N LEU A 118 -3.12 7.20 -12.52
CA LEU A 118 -2.45 8.16 -11.64
C LEU A 118 -3.39 8.60 -10.51
N HIS A 119 -4.60 9.05 -10.86
CA HIS A 119 -5.56 9.54 -9.89
C HIS A 119 -5.96 8.46 -8.90
N SER A 120 -6.31 7.28 -9.40
CA SER A 120 -6.66 6.13 -8.56
C SER A 120 -5.53 5.75 -7.60
N SER A 121 -4.29 5.80 -8.08
CA SER A 121 -3.15 5.47 -7.25
C SER A 121 -2.92 6.49 -6.14
N ILE A 122 -3.07 7.79 -6.44
CA ILE A 122 -2.97 8.85 -5.45
C ILE A 122 -4.09 8.74 -4.40
N ASP A 123 -5.32 8.46 -4.83
CA ASP A 123 -6.46 8.27 -3.92
C ASP A 123 -6.18 7.14 -2.92
N VAL A 124 -5.66 6.00 -3.40
CA VAL A 124 -5.29 4.86 -2.56
C VAL A 124 -4.12 5.20 -1.63
N LEU A 125 -3.06 5.86 -2.11
CA LEU A 125 -1.93 6.29 -1.27
C LEU A 125 -2.39 7.24 -0.14
N ASN A 126 -3.26 8.20 -0.45
CA ASN A 126 -3.82 9.10 0.55
C ASN A 126 -4.64 8.35 1.59
N LEU A 127 -5.44 7.37 1.16
CA LEU A 127 -6.23 6.55 2.08
C LEU A 127 -5.34 5.69 2.99
N MET A 128 -4.27 5.10 2.44
CA MET A 128 -3.27 4.38 3.25
C MET A 128 -2.59 5.34 4.25
N ALA A 129 -2.24 6.55 3.83
CA ALA A 129 -1.67 7.56 4.73
C ALA A 129 -2.60 7.88 5.91
N ILE A 130 -3.91 8.01 5.64
CA ILE A 130 -4.93 8.23 6.69
C ILE A 130 -4.96 7.05 7.66
N PHE A 131 -4.98 5.80 7.18
CA PHE A 131 -4.96 4.63 8.07
C PHE A 131 -3.69 4.55 8.92
N HIS A 132 -2.53 4.82 8.32
CA HIS A 132 -1.25 4.88 9.05
C HIS A 132 -1.24 5.98 10.11
N LEU A 133 -1.81 7.15 9.80
CA LEU A 133 -1.93 8.24 10.77
C LEU A 133 -2.89 7.89 11.90
N PHE A 134 -4.03 7.27 11.59
CA PHE A 134 -5.01 6.84 12.60
C PHE A 134 -4.42 5.84 13.59
N ILE A 135 -3.69 4.82 13.10
CA ILE A 135 -3.06 3.86 13.99
C ILE A 135 -1.92 4.50 14.80
N TRP A 136 -1.15 5.41 14.20
CA TRP A 136 -0.13 6.16 14.92
C TRP A 136 -0.75 6.98 16.07
N LEU A 137 -1.83 7.73 15.80
CA LEU A 137 -2.55 8.48 16.84
C LEU A 137 -3.04 7.56 17.95
N LYS A 138 -3.63 6.42 17.61
CA LYS A 138 -4.08 5.42 18.59
C LYS A 138 -2.96 4.98 19.52
N VAL A 139 -1.80 4.61 18.97
CA VAL A 139 -0.72 3.93 19.71
C VAL A 139 0.24 4.93 20.37
N PHE A 140 0.37 6.14 19.84
CA PHE A 140 1.30 7.16 20.34
C PHE A 140 0.61 8.28 21.12
N VAL A 141 -0.54 8.78 20.65
CA VAL A 141 -1.24 9.91 21.30
C VAL A 141 -2.18 9.44 22.40
N PHE A 142 -2.93 8.36 22.15
CA PHE A 142 -3.92 7.85 23.10
C PHE A 142 -3.39 6.73 24.00
N ASP A 143 -2.18 6.21 23.73
CA ASP A 143 -1.54 5.08 24.43
C ASP A 143 -2.43 3.82 24.56
N LEU A 144 -3.40 3.65 23.65
CA LEU A 144 -4.38 2.55 23.67
C LEU A 144 -3.82 1.26 23.04
N GLY A 145 -2.55 0.96 23.28
CA GLY A 145 -1.80 -0.11 22.59
C GLY A 145 -2.46 -1.48 22.73
N VAL A 146 -2.81 -1.87 23.96
CA VAL A 146 -3.36 -3.20 24.30
C VAL A 146 -4.89 -3.18 24.41
N GLU A 147 -5.49 -2.03 24.72
CA GLU A 147 -6.90 -1.94 25.12
C GLU A 147 -7.90 -2.02 23.94
N ALA A 148 -7.43 -1.86 22.71
CA ALA A 148 -8.28 -1.92 21.51
C ALA A 148 -7.68 -2.78 20.38
N PRO A 149 -7.53 -4.11 20.58
CA PRO A 149 -6.94 -5.03 19.60
C PRO A 149 -7.72 -5.10 18.28
N LEU A 150 -9.05 -4.90 18.31
CA LEU A 150 -9.89 -4.85 17.11
C LEU A 150 -9.44 -3.77 16.12
N LEU A 151 -8.98 -2.61 16.62
CA LEU A 151 -8.48 -1.52 15.76
C LEU A 151 -7.19 -1.91 15.03
N ASN A 152 -6.33 -2.74 15.65
CA ASN A 152 -5.12 -3.24 14.99
C ASN A 152 -5.47 -4.19 13.85
N VAL A 153 -6.45 -5.09 14.08
CA VAL A 153 -6.94 -6.03 13.06
C VAL A 153 -7.57 -5.29 11.88
N LEU A 154 -8.45 -4.33 12.16
CA LEU A 154 -9.10 -3.51 11.13
C LEU A 154 -8.09 -2.70 10.31
N TYR A 155 -7.08 -2.13 10.98
CA TYR A 155 -5.98 -1.45 10.32
C TYR A 155 -5.20 -2.39 9.39
N SER A 156 -4.73 -3.53 9.88
CA SER A 156 -3.95 -4.49 9.09
C SER A 156 -4.73 -5.01 7.90
N PHE A 157 -6.01 -5.33 8.08
CA PHE A 157 -6.90 -5.73 7.00
C PHE A 157 -7.08 -4.61 5.95
N SER A 158 -7.26 -3.37 6.39
CA SER A 158 -7.44 -2.21 5.50
C SER A 158 -6.19 -1.95 4.66
N ILE A 159 -5.00 -1.93 5.29
CA ILE A 159 -3.72 -1.75 4.59
C ILE A 159 -3.45 -2.88 3.61
N MET A 160 -3.74 -4.13 3.99
CA MET A 160 -3.63 -5.28 3.09
C MET A 160 -4.55 -5.15 1.89
N TYR A 161 -5.83 -4.88 2.13
CA TYR A 161 -6.82 -4.70 1.08
C TYR A 161 -6.39 -3.62 0.09
N LEU A 162 -5.97 -2.45 0.59
CA LEU A 162 -5.53 -1.34 -0.26
C LEU A 162 -4.27 -1.68 -1.06
N SER A 163 -3.32 -2.40 -0.45
CA SER A 163 -2.10 -2.84 -1.15
C SER A 163 -2.41 -3.82 -2.28
N VAL A 164 -3.32 -4.78 -2.04
CA VAL A 164 -3.77 -5.75 -3.05
C VAL A 164 -4.59 -5.06 -4.14
N ALA A 165 -5.53 -4.19 -3.77
CA ALA A 165 -6.32 -3.39 -4.69
C ALA A 165 -5.43 -2.55 -5.62
N LEU A 166 -4.41 -1.92 -5.06
CA LEU A 166 -3.44 -1.16 -5.83
C LEU A 166 -2.65 -2.07 -6.78
N ALA A 167 -2.12 -3.19 -6.29
CA ALA A 167 -1.39 -4.15 -7.11
C ALA A 167 -2.23 -4.67 -8.30
N ILE A 168 -3.51 -5.00 -8.08
CA ILE A 168 -4.45 -5.38 -9.14
C ILE A 168 -4.63 -4.24 -10.14
N THR A 169 -4.77 -3.00 -9.66
CA THR A 169 -4.96 -1.82 -10.51
C THR A 169 -3.72 -1.55 -11.38
N LEU A 170 -2.51 -1.76 -10.84
CA LEU A 170 -1.26 -1.60 -11.59
C LEU A 170 -1.08 -2.69 -12.66
N LEU A 171 -1.51 -3.92 -12.39
CA LEU A 171 -1.45 -5.02 -13.36
C LEU A 171 -2.52 -4.92 -14.44
N PHE A 172 -3.71 -4.45 -14.07
CA PHE A 172 -4.87 -4.35 -14.96
C PHE A 172 -5.49 -2.95 -14.90
N PRO A 173 -4.83 -1.91 -15.44
CA PRO A 173 -5.35 -0.53 -15.38
C PRO A 173 -6.75 -0.37 -15.98
N SER A 174 -7.11 -1.22 -16.93
CA SER A 174 -8.44 -1.25 -17.56
C SER A 174 -9.58 -1.50 -16.59
N ILE A 175 -9.33 -2.07 -15.40
CA ILE A 175 -10.35 -2.30 -14.38
C ILE A 175 -11.00 -1.00 -13.90
N LEU A 176 -10.26 0.12 -13.96
CA LEU A 176 -10.74 1.46 -13.59
C LEU A 176 -11.86 1.96 -14.50
N ASN A 177 -11.95 1.43 -15.72
CA ASN A 177 -13.00 1.76 -16.69
C ASN A 177 -14.25 0.88 -16.52
N THR A 178 -14.27 -0.01 -15.53
CA THR A 178 -15.37 -0.95 -15.29
C THR A 178 -16.13 -0.61 -14.01
N ARG A 179 -17.24 -1.32 -13.76
CA ARG A 179 -17.98 -1.23 -12.50
C ARG A 179 -17.17 -1.71 -11.28
N LEU A 180 -16.10 -2.47 -11.51
CA LEU A 180 -15.20 -2.95 -10.44
C LEU A 180 -14.28 -1.85 -9.91
N LYS A 181 -14.27 -0.65 -10.52
CA LYS A 181 -13.44 0.49 -10.08
C LYS A 181 -13.61 0.84 -8.60
N ILE A 182 -14.80 0.66 -8.04
CA ILE A 182 -15.10 0.96 -6.63
C ILE A 182 -14.39 -0.01 -5.67
N LEU A 183 -14.15 -1.25 -6.12
CA LEU A 183 -13.44 -2.26 -5.33
C LEU A 183 -11.93 -1.99 -5.30
N VAL A 184 -11.39 -1.29 -6.29
CA VAL A 184 -9.95 -1.02 -6.35
C VAL A 184 -9.58 0.42 -5.99
N ASN A 185 -10.53 1.34 -6.16
CA ASN A 185 -10.46 2.71 -5.68
C ASN A 185 -11.75 3.00 -4.87
N PRO A 186 -11.69 2.90 -3.53
CA PRO A 186 -12.84 3.18 -2.67
C PRO A 186 -13.12 4.68 -2.51
N MET A 187 -12.22 5.56 -2.94
CA MET A 187 -12.44 7.02 -2.99
C MET A 187 -12.30 7.55 -4.41
N PRO A 188 -13.12 7.08 -5.37
CA PRO A 188 -13.06 7.57 -6.74
C PRO A 188 -13.45 9.05 -6.74
N ASN A 189 -12.59 9.91 -7.30
CA ASN A 189 -12.90 11.31 -7.53
C ASN A 189 -14.31 11.44 -8.17
N LEU A 190 -15.25 12.00 -7.41
CA LEU A 190 -16.67 12.16 -7.81
C LEU A 190 -16.85 13.05 -9.05
N VAL A 191 -15.79 13.73 -9.48
CA VAL A 191 -15.76 14.60 -10.65
C VAL A 191 -15.94 13.81 -11.96
N ASN A 192 -15.52 12.53 -12.01
CA ASN A 192 -15.60 11.69 -13.21
C ASN A 192 -16.77 10.67 -13.18
N MET A 193 -17.80 10.92 -12.37
CA MET A 193 -19.03 10.09 -12.33
C MET A 193 -20.24 10.74 -13.03
N ARG A 194 -19.98 11.60 -14.02
CA ARG A 194 -21.03 12.14 -14.90
C ARG A 194 -20.82 11.64 -16.33
#